data_AF-A0A974WXR6-F1
#
_entry.id   AF-A0A974WXR6-F1
#
_cell.length_a   1.000
_cell.length_b   1.000
_cell.length_c   1.000
_cell.angle_alpha   90.00
_cell.angle_beta   90.00
_cell.angle_gamma   90.00
#
_symmetry.space_group_name_H-M   'P 1'
#
loop_
_entity.id
_entity.type
_entity.pdbx_description
1 polymer ?
#
loop_
_entity_poly.entity_id
_entity_poly.type
_entity_poly.pdbx_seq_one_letter_code
_entity_poly.pdbx_strand_id
1 'polypeptide(L)'
;MYKLEDRILFDGAAAADVADAQEQEQQQAEDAIEQEPQEQEEQQSQDIEGNSSETADNDNSVDDILVQALDLNTGADGERIDVLLISESLENADDLYDAADSNTIVIKYNADSTTAAELLQQITTALEGRKADSIGFVTESAEDARIQVFADSETTLESISSATQQTFWNGVENLLDDGGQVNLFASDLASTTEGRALVNAISSTVDHDVHASVDTTGDADAGGDWVLEYSSEGDADGTDIAAMYFDENLIENFDAILEDHAEKQKAAQ
;
A
#
# COMPACT_ATOMS: atom_id res chain seq x y z
N MET A 1 -27.42 -22.85 -56.10
CA MET A 1 -26.92 -23.45 -54.84
C MET A 1 -25.47 -23.00 -54.71
N TYR A 2 -25.22 -22.27 -53.63
CA TYR A 2 -24.05 -21.52 -53.15
C TYR A 2 -22.77 -21.37 -54.01
N LYS A 3 -22.41 -20.10 -54.17
CA LYS A 3 -21.13 -19.56 -54.64
C LYS A 3 -19.98 -20.00 -53.72
N LEU A 4 -18.84 -20.30 -54.32
CA LEU A 4 -17.54 -20.36 -53.66
C LEU A 4 -16.94 -18.95 -53.72
N GLU A 5 -16.73 -18.33 -52.56
CA GLU A 5 -16.01 -17.06 -52.43
C GLU A 5 -14.76 -17.26 -51.54
N ASP A 6 -13.80 -16.35 -51.67
CA ASP A 6 -12.37 -16.62 -51.77
C ASP A 6 -11.64 -17.03 -50.49
N ARG A 7 -10.61 -17.86 -50.67
CA ARG A 7 -9.58 -18.13 -49.66
C ARG A 7 -8.67 -16.91 -49.58
N ILE A 8 -8.66 -16.21 -48.44
CA ILE A 8 -7.57 -15.27 -48.15
C ILE A 8 -6.32 -16.10 -47.88
N LEU A 9 -5.42 -16.08 -48.85
CA LEU A 9 -4.07 -16.59 -48.78
C LEU A 9 -3.20 -15.45 -48.24
N PHE A 10 -2.81 -15.51 -46.97
CA PHE A 10 -1.84 -14.59 -46.37
C PHE A 10 -0.45 -15.20 -46.59
N ASP A 11 0.24 -14.72 -47.62
CA ASP A 11 1.66 -14.95 -47.85
C ASP A 11 2.35 -13.57 -47.84
N GLY A 12 3.51 -13.50 -47.19
CA GLY A 12 4.32 -12.29 -47.18
C GLY A 12 4.98 -11.99 -45.84
N ALA A 13 5.98 -12.79 -45.47
CA ALA A 13 7.06 -12.32 -44.61
C ALA A 13 7.83 -11.20 -45.33
N ALA A 14 8.00 -10.07 -44.65
CA ALA A 14 9.03 -9.06 -44.93
C ALA A 14 9.37 -8.43 -43.57
N ALA A 15 10.47 -8.87 -42.96
CA ALA A 15 11.77 -8.21 -43.01
C ALA A 15 11.90 -7.18 -41.89
N ALA A 16 12.65 -7.61 -40.86
CA ALA A 16 13.23 -6.77 -39.83
C ALA A 16 14.16 -5.72 -40.44
N ASP A 17 14.21 -4.57 -39.78
CA ASP A 17 15.19 -3.46 -39.76
C ASP A 17 14.34 -2.23 -39.34
N VAL A 18 14.62 -1.49 -38.26
CA VAL A 18 15.81 -0.69 -38.03
C VAL A 18 15.97 -0.48 -36.52
N ALA A 19 17.03 -1.05 -35.94
CA ALA A 19 17.70 -0.46 -34.78
C ALA A 19 18.52 0.74 -35.29
N ASP A 20 18.77 1.72 -34.40
CA ASP A 20 19.50 2.99 -34.60
C ASP A 20 18.62 4.23 -34.69
N ALA A 21 18.04 4.60 -33.54
CA ALA A 21 17.56 5.96 -33.27
C ALA A 21 17.82 6.40 -31.81
N GLN A 22 18.96 5.97 -31.23
CA GLN A 22 19.44 6.43 -29.92
C GLN A 22 20.93 6.76 -30.02
N GLU A 23 21.30 7.85 -30.71
CA GLU A 23 22.68 8.36 -30.68
C GLU A 23 22.81 9.86 -31.00
N GLN A 24 21.77 10.68 -30.79
CA GLN A 24 21.82 12.12 -31.11
C GLN A 24 21.38 13.12 -30.04
N GLU A 25 21.26 12.74 -28.76
CA GLU A 25 20.94 13.69 -27.68
C GLU A 25 22.05 13.93 -26.65
N GLN A 26 23.26 13.41 -26.85
CA GLN A 26 24.37 13.53 -25.89
C GLN A 26 25.46 14.58 -26.22
N GLN A 27 25.21 15.56 -27.10
CA GLN A 27 26.23 16.58 -27.46
C GLN A 27 25.76 18.05 -27.44
N GLN A 28 24.78 18.41 -26.60
CA GLN A 28 24.46 19.81 -26.31
C GLN A 28 24.21 20.05 -24.82
N ALA A 29 25.24 19.86 -24.00
CA ALA A 29 25.30 20.38 -22.63
C ALA A 29 26.75 20.61 -22.17
N GLU A 30 27.63 21.06 -23.08
CA GLU A 30 28.98 21.54 -22.76
C GLU A 30 29.11 22.97 -23.29
N ASP A 31 28.53 23.94 -22.58
CA ASP A 31 28.98 25.35 -22.55
C ASP A 31 28.00 26.18 -21.70
N ALA A 32 28.14 26.12 -20.38
CA ALA A 32 27.87 27.21 -19.44
C ALA A 32 27.92 26.67 -18.01
N ILE A 33 28.96 27.03 -17.27
CA ILE A 33 28.96 27.54 -15.88
C ILE A 33 30.41 27.41 -15.39
N GLU A 34 31.24 28.39 -15.77
CA GLU A 34 32.40 28.79 -14.99
C GLU A 34 32.21 30.29 -14.74
N GLN A 35 31.92 30.64 -13.49
CA GLN A 35 32.50 31.79 -12.75
C GLN A 35 31.72 32.02 -11.44
N GLU A 36 32.31 31.59 -10.33
CA GLU A 36 32.16 32.28 -9.04
C GLU A 36 32.86 33.64 -9.10
N PRO A 37 32.44 34.62 -8.29
CA PRO A 37 33.32 34.95 -7.16
C PRO A 37 32.60 35.23 -5.83
N GLN A 38 33.34 34.90 -4.77
CA GLN A 38 33.12 35.20 -3.36
C GLN A 38 33.22 36.71 -3.05
N GLU A 39 32.40 37.22 -2.13
CA GLU A 39 32.76 38.34 -1.24
C GLU A 39 32.15 38.14 0.17
N GLN A 40 33.03 38.07 1.17
CA GLN A 40 32.78 38.22 2.60
C GLN A 40 33.26 39.62 3.05
N GLU A 41 32.55 40.26 4.00
CA GLU A 41 33.04 41.14 5.09
C GLU A 41 31.80 41.78 5.77
N GLU A 42 31.39 41.36 6.97
CA GLU A 42 31.82 41.76 8.35
C GLU A 42 31.21 43.07 8.94
N GLN A 43 30.36 42.86 9.95
CA GLN A 43 30.24 43.54 11.28
C GLN A 43 30.01 45.08 11.41
N GLN A 44 28.94 45.49 12.10
CA GLN A 44 28.96 45.98 13.51
C GLN A 44 27.66 46.65 14.01
N SER A 45 27.21 46.13 15.16
CA SER A 45 26.47 46.66 16.33
C SER A 45 25.93 48.10 16.38
N GLN A 46 24.72 48.26 16.97
CA GLN A 46 24.44 49.22 18.05
C GLN A 46 23.11 48.93 18.78
N ASP A 47 23.21 48.76 20.10
CA ASP A 47 22.12 48.71 21.09
C ASP A 47 21.51 50.10 21.36
N ILE A 48 20.26 50.15 21.87
CA ILE A 48 19.88 50.74 23.19
C ILE A 48 18.34 50.94 23.34
N GLU A 49 17.81 50.23 24.33
CA GLU A 49 16.80 50.55 25.37
C GLU A 49 15.45 51.26 25.08
N GLY A 50 14.39 50.69 25.70
CA GLY A 50 13.54 51.50 26.59
C GLY A 50 12.04 51.16 26.72
N ASN A 51 11.71 50.30 27.71
CA ASN A 51 10.62 50.43 28.70
C ASN A 51 9.13 50.46 28.21
N SER A 52 8.32 49.43 28.52
CA SER A 52 7.30 49.32 29.62
C SER A 52 5.90 49.13 28.99
N SER A 53 4.88 48.45 29.51
CA SER A 53 4.59 47.57 30.65
C SER A 53 3.22 46.92 30.34
N GLU A 54 2.99 45.67 30.76
CA GLU A 54 1.70 45.01 31.13
C GLU A 54 0.52 45.01 30.11
N THR A 55 -0.07 43.87 29.73
CA THR A 55 -0.96 43.05 30.59
C THR A 55 -1.46 41.82 29.82
N ALA A 56 -1.85 40.80 30.61
CA ALA A 56 -2.82 39.72 30.34
C ALA A 56 -2.27 38.37 29.88
N ASP A 57 -2.26 37.45 30.85
CA ASP A 57 -2.33 36.00 30.71
C ASP A 57 -3.28 35.56 29.59
N ASN A 58 -2.80 34.67 28.72
CA ASN A 58 -3.58 33.52 28.30
C ASN A 58 -2.65 32.39 27.91
N ASP A 59 -2.52 31.49 28.88
CA ASP A 59 -2.15 30.10 28.77
C ASP A 59 -2.87 29.43 27.59
N ASN A 60 -2.09 28.93 26.63
CA ASN A 60 -2.40 27.77 25.81
C ASN A 60 -1.13 27.43 25.01
N SER A 61 -0.45 26.39 25.47
CA SER A 61 0.67 25.74 24.80
C SER A 61 0.32 25.42 23.35
N VAL A 62 1.08 26.03 22.44
CA VAL A 62 1.09 25.69 20.99
C VAL A 62 1.58 24.27 20.70
N ASP A 63 2.01 23.52 21.73
CA ASP A 63 2.43 22.12 21.63
C ASP A 63 1.26 21.12 21.65
N ASP A 64 0.04 21.53 22.02
CA ASP A 64 -1.13 20.62 22.13
C ASP A 64 -1.99 20.58 20.83
N ILE A 65 -1.67 21.43 19.85
CA ILE A 65 -2.39 21.53 18.57
C ILE A 65 -1.73 20.69 17.47
N LEU A 66 -0.46 20.28 17.63
CA LEU A 66 0.25 19.51 16.60
C LEU A 66 0.06 17.99 16.73
N VAL A 67 -0.47 17.49 17.86
CA VAL A 67 -0.74 16.06 18.07
C VAL A 67 -2.13 15.64 17.55
N GLN A 68 -2.99 16.60 17.19
CA GLN A 68 -4.34 16.32 16.64
C GLN A 68 -4.41 16.41 15.10
N ALA A 69 -3.27 16.56 14.42
CA ALA A 69 -3.21 16.73 12.96
C ALA A 69 -2.93 15.43 12.18
N LEU A 70 -2.76 14.29 12.86
CA LEU A 70 -2.59 12.97 12.23
C LEU A 70 -3.91 12.21 12.03
N ASP A 71 -5.05 12.80 12.41
CA ASP A 71 -6.32 12.07 12.56
C ASP A 71 -7.50 12.70 11.78
N LEU A 72 -7.21 13.45 10.71
CA LEU A 72 -8.25 14.12 9.94
C LEU A 72 -8.37 13.55 8.54
N ASN A 73 -8.93 12.34 8.47
CA ASN A 73 -9.65 11.94 7.27
C ASN A 73 -11.02 11.30 7.56
N THR A 74 -11.65 11.65 8.68
CA THR A 74 -13.03 11.23 8.93
C THR A 74 -13.99 11.89 7.93
N GLY A 75 -14.66 11.06 7.10
CA GLY A 75 -15.80 11.44 6.28
C GLY A 75 -16.94 12.05 7.10
N ALA A 76 -17.95 12.62 6.42
CA ALA A 76 -18.91 13.62 6.91
C ALA A 76 -19.70 13.35 8.22
N ASP A 77 -19.59 12.17 8.84
CA ASP A 77 -20.16 11.84 10.16
C ASP A 77 -19.10 11.69 11.29
N GLY A 78 -17.80 11.79 10.97
CA GLY A 78 -16.72 11.78 11.97
C GLY A 78 -16.22 10.39 12.39
N GLU A 79 -16.62 9.31 11.71
CA GLU A 79 -16.26 7.93 12.06
C GLU A 79 -15.37 7.33 10.95
N ARG A 80 -14.26 6.72 11.37
CA ARG A 80 -13.29 6.06 10.50
C ARG A 80 -13.89 4.79 9.89
N ILE A 81 -13.68 4.57 8.60
CA ILE A 81 -14.20 3.40 7.88
C ILE A 81 -13.04 2.53 7.42
N ASP A 82 -12.89 1.39 8.07
CA ASP A 82 -11.87 0.41 7.75
C ASP A 82 -12.48 -0.82 7.09
N VAL A 83 -11.81 -1.32 6.05
CA VAL A 83 -12.19 -2.57 5.39
C VAL A 83 -11.04 -3.54 5.55
N LEU A 84 -11.33 -4.74 6.07
CA LEU A 84 -10.35 -5.81 6.20
C LEU A 84 -10.81 -7.01 5.38
N LEU A 85 -10.05 -7.31 4.32
CA LEU A 85 -10.25 -8.50 3.51
C LEU A 85 -9.36 -9.61 4.05
N ILE A 86 -9.94 -10.73 4.48
CA ILE A 86 -9.17 -11.87 5.00
C ILE A 86 -9.44 -13.09 4.12
N SER A 87 -8.38 -13.61 3.51
CA SER A 87 -8.42 -14.81 2.68
C SER A 87 -8.74 -16.03 3.54
N GLU A 88 -9.76 -16.79 3.15
CA GLU A 88 -10.14 -18.08 3.74
C GLU A 88 -9.09 -19.19 3.47
N SER A 89 -8.04 -18.90 2.69
CA SER A 89 -6.91 -19.84 2.50
C SER A 89 -5.99 -19.91 3.72
N LEU A 90 -5.97 -18.86 4.55
CA LEU A 90 -5.11 -18.75 5.72
C LEU A 90 -5.50 -19.75 6.82
N GLU A 91 -4.49 -20.29 7.50
CA GLU A 91 -4.72 -20.99 8.75
C GLU A 91 -5.26 -19.99 9.79
N ASN A 92 -6.29 -20.39 10.55
CA ASN A 92 -6.91 -19.57 11.60
C ASN A 92 -7.59 -18.27 11.12
N ALA A 93 -7.99 -18.19 9.84
CA ALA A 93 -8.78 -17.05 9.33
C ALA A 93 -10.04 -16.75 10.17
N ASP A 94 -10.67 -17.79 10.73
CA ASP A 94 -11.82 -17.66 11.63
C ASP A 94 -11.53 -16.85 12.90
N ASP A 95 -10.34 -17.01 13.48
CA ASP A 95 -9.96 -16.26 14.67
C ASP A 95 -9.76 -14.76 14.34
N LEU A 96 -9.23 -14.45 13.15
CA LEU A 96 -9.09 -13.07 12.68
C LEU A 96 -10.45 -12.43 12.37
N TYR A 97 -11.40 -13.20 11.81
CA TYR A 97 -12.76 -12.72 11.59
C TYR A 97 -13.47 -12.36 12.89
N ASP A 98 -13.30 -13.20 13.91
CA ASP A 98 -13.94 -13.01 15.21
C ASP A 98 -13.27 -11.91 16.04
N ALA A 99 -11.99 -11.61 15.76
CA ALA A 99 -11.23 -10.55 16.43
C ALA A 99 -11.41 -9.16 15.83
N ALA A 100 -12.01 -9.01 14.65
CA ALA A 100 -12.17 -7.70 14.01
C ALA A 100 -12.97 -6.73 14.89
N ASP A 101 -12.53 -5.47 14.94
CA ASP A 101 -13.21 -4.42 15.70
C ASP A 101 -14.60 -4.13 15.11
N SER A 102 -15.51 -3.63 15.95
CA SER A 102 -16.87 -3.26 15.56
C SER A 102 -16.96 -2.21 14.43
N ASN A 103 -15.93 -1.41 14.23
CA ASN A 103 -15.85 -0.40 13.17
C ASN A 103 -15.17 -0.91 11.89
N THR A 104 -14.65 -2.14 11.90
CA THR A 104 -14.03 -2.78 10.75
C THR A 104 -15.05 -3.56 9.94
N ILE A 105 -15.16 -3.24 8.66
CA ILE A 105 -15.95 -3.98 7.69
C ILE A 105 -15.13 -5.19 7.21
N VAL A 106 -15.43 -6.36 7.74
CA VAL A 106 -14.76 -7.61 7.37
C VAL A 106 -15.36 -8.21 6.09
N ILE A 107 -14.50 -8.50 5.11
CA ILE A 107 -14.86 -9.23 3.89
C ILE A 107 -14.12 -10.57 3.89
N LYS A 108 -14.88 -11.65 4.03
CA LYS A 108 -14.39 -13.03 3.90
C LYS A 108 -14.41 -13.43 2.43
N TYR A 109 -13.30 -13.89 1.89
CA TYR A 109 -13.21 -14.32 0.50
C TYR A 109 -12.17 -15.43 0.34
N ASN A 110 -12.21 -16.17 -0.75
CA ASN A 110 -11.21 -17.19 -1.05
C ASN A 110 -10.33 -16.71 -2.22
N ALA A 111 -9.04 -16.44 -1.97
CA ALA A 111 -8.13 -15.88 -2.96
C ALA A 111 -7.83 -16.82 -4.16
N ASP A 112 -8.07 -18.13 -4.01
CA ASP A 112 -7.87 -19.13 -5.08
C ASP A 112 -9.04 -19.21 -6.06
N SER A 113 -10.21 -18.67 -5.69
CA SER A 113 -11.44 -18.81 -6.49
C SER A 113 -12.20 -17.51 -6.75
N THR A 114 -11.98 -16.47 -5.94
CA THR A 114 -12.60 -15.16 -6.12
C THR A 114 -11.82 -14.38 -7.17
N THR A 115 -12.48 -13.96 -8.24
CA THR A 115 -11.85 -13.13 -9.28
C THR A 115 -11.65 -11.69 -8.81
N ALA A 116 -10.74 -10.95 -9.45
CA ALA A 116 -10.48 -9.54 -9.19
C ALA A 116 -11.75 -8.70 -9.30
N ALA A 117 -12.58 -8.97 -10.31
CA ALA A 117 -13.84 -8.26 -10.53
C ALA A 117 -14.87 -8.55 -9.43
N GLU A 118 -14.95 -9.80 -8.97
CA GLU A 118 -15.84 -10.18 -7.86
C GLU A 118 -15.39 -9.56 -6.55
N LEU A 119 -14.08 -9.59 -6.26
CA LEU A 119 -13.52 -9.02 -5.03
C LEU A 119 -13.74 -7.50 -4.98
N LEU A 120 -13.43 -6.79 -6.07
CA LEU A 120 -13.68 -5.35 -6.15
C LEU A 120 -15.18 -5.01 -5.98
N GLN A 121 -16.08 -5.83 -6.53
CA GLN A 121 -17.52 -5.69 -6.33
C GLN A 121 -17.92 -5.93 -4.87
N GLN A 122 -17.28 -6.87 -4.17
CA GLN A 122 -17.54 -7.11 -2.74
C GLN A 122 -17.15 -5.87 -1.91
N ILE A 123 -15.96 -5.30 -2.14
CA ILE A 123 -15.51 -4.07 -1.46
C ILE A 123 -16.48 -2.91 -1.73
N THR A 124 -16.81 -2.69 -3.01
CA THR A 124 -17.74 -1.63 -3.43
C THR A 124 -19.12 -1.79 -2.77
N THR A 125 -19.60 -3.02 -2.66
CA THR A 125 -20.90 -3.31 -2.04
C THR A 125 -20.85 -3.06 -0.53
N ALA A 126 -19.78 -3.48 0.13
CA ALA A 126 -19.62 -3.33 1.58
C ALA A 126 -19.49 -1.86 2.00
N LEU A 127 -18.88 -1.04 1.17
CA LEU A 127 -18.76 0.40 1.41
C LEU A 127 -20.06 1.19 1.17
N GLU A 128 -21.00 0.64 0.40
CA GLU A 128 -22.31 1.28 0.11
C GLU A 128 -22.20 2.72 -0.45
N GLY A 129 -21.12 3.00 -1.19
CA GLY A 129 -20.84 4.32 -1.77
C GLY A 129 -20.09 5.28 -0.84
N ARG A 130 -19.69 4.84 0.35
CA ARG A 130 -18.72 5.53 1.22
C ARG A 130 -17.29 5.28 0.71
N LYS A 131 -16.34 6.04 1.23
CA LYS A 131 -14.90 5.82 1.05
C LYS A 131 -14.30 5.21 2.32
N ALA A 132 -13.22 4.45 2.17
CA ALA A 132 -12.49 3.85 3.27
C ALA A 132 -11.29 4.73 3.66
N ASP A 133 -11.05 4.86 4.96
CA ASP A 133 -9.80 5.37 5.52
C ASP A 133 -8.69 4.33 5.38
N SER A 134 -9.05 3.04 5.40
CA SER A 134 -8.07 1.98 5.16
C SER A 134 -8.67 0.74 4.54
N ILE A 135 -7.92 0.11 3.65
CA ILE A 135 -8.26 -1.19 3.06
C ILE A 135 -7.08 -2.15 3.29
N GLY A 136 -7.29 -3.11 4.18
CA GLY A 136 -6.33 -4.14 4.56
C GLY A 136 -6.57 -5.44 3.79
N PHE A 137 -5.50 -6.07 3.31
CA PHE A 137 -5.51 -7.38 2.68
C PHE A 137 -4.70 -8.37 3.50
N VAL A 138 -5.39 -9.23 4.26
CA VAL A 138 -4.82 -10.40 4.93
C VAL A 138 -4.80 -11.56 3.96
N THR A 139 -3.60 -11.83 3.47
CA THR A 139 -3.36 -12.84 2.47
C THR A 139 -1.99 -13.47 2.68
N GLU A 140 -1.78 -14.56 1.98
CA GLU A 140 -0.47 -15.17 1.87
C GLU A 140 0.44 -14.27 1.04
N SER A 141 1.60 -13.93 1.60
CA SER A 141 2.78 -13.78 0.76
C SER A 141 3.29 -15.17 0.44
N ALA A 142 3.89 -15.29 -0.73
CA ALA A 142 4.73 -16.43 -0.99
C ALA A 142 6.18 -15.95 -1.16
N GLU A 143 7.13 -16.89 -1.15
CA GLU A 143 8.56 -16.60 -1.40
C GLU A 143 8.71 -15.65 -2.62
N ASP A 144 9.79 -14.89 -2.76
CA ASP A 144 10.04 -14.07 -3.97
C ASP A 144 9.03 -12.91 -4.23
N ALA A 145 8.63 -12.15 -3.22
CA ALA A 145 7.95 -10.86 -3.41
C ALA A 145 6.63 -10.93 -4.22
N ARG A 146 5.74 -11.83 -3.82
CA ARG A 146 4.42 -12.02 -4.45
C ARG A 146 3.32 -12.17 -3.40
N ILE A 147 2.11 -11.72 -3.75
CA ILE A 147 0.91 -11.92 -2.93
C ILE A 147 -0.26 -12.43 -3.78
N GLN A 148 -1.07 -13.31 -3.21
CA GLN A 148 -2.25 -13.87 -3.87
C GLN A 148 -3.52 -13.15 -3.38
N VAL A 149 -3.94 -12.08 -4.06
CA VAL A 149 -5.13 -11.30 -3.66
C VAL A 149 -6.41 -11.82 -4.34
N PHE A 150 -6.31 -12.45 -5.51
CA PHE A 150 -7.45 -12.96 -6.26
C PHE A 150 -7.02 -13.99 -7.31
N ALA A 151 -7.97 -14.80 -7.77
CA ALA A 151 -7.72 -16.03 -8.53
C ALA A 151 -7.16 -15.81 -9.95
N ASP A 152 -7.38 -14.64 -10.56
CA ASP A 152 -6.99 -14.38 -11.95
C ASP A 152 -5.47 -14.41 -12.17
N SER A 153 -4.70 -13.95 -11.17
CA SER A 153 -3.24 -13.87 -11.21
C SER A 153 -2.67 -13.47 -9.85
N GLU A 154 -1.53 -14.03 -9.45
CA GLU A 154 -0.70 -13.48 -8.37
C GLU A 154 -0.29 -12.03 -8.68
N THR A 155 -0.20 -11.21 -7.64
CA THR A 155 0.30 -9.84 -7.73
C THR A 155 1.82 -9.86 -7.53
N THR A 156 2.53 -9.51 -8.60
CA THR A 156 4.00 -9.46 -8.67
C THR A 156 4.44 -8.19 -9.39
N LEU A 157 5.73 -7.87 -9.35
CA LEU A 157 6.27 -6.71 -10.08
C LEU A 157 6.06 -6.81 -11.60
N GLU A 158 5.99 -8.03 -12.14
CA GLU A 158 5.67 -8.24 -13.56
C GLU A 158 4.17 -8.07 -13.82
N SER A 159 3.32 -8.71 -13.01
CA SER A 159 1.88 -8.76 -13.26
C SER A 159 1.15 -7.46 -12.93
N ILE A 160 1.67 -6.61 -12.04
CA ILE A 160 1.02 -5.36 -11.59
C ILE A 160 0.67 -4.40 -12.76
N SER A 161 1.40 -4.49 -13.87
CA SER A 161 1.14 -3.72 -15.09
C SER A 161 0.07 -4.32 -16.01
N SER A 162 -0.43 -5.53 -15.71
CA SER A 162 -1.45 -6.21 -16.49
C SER A 162 -2.81 -5.52 -16.38
N ALA A 163 -3.67 -5.69 -17.38
CA ALA A 163 -4.99 -5.07 -17.41
C ALA A 163 -5.87 -5.47 -16.21
N THR A 164 -5.78 -6.72 -15.75
CA THR A 164 -6.54 -7.21 -14.58
C THR A 164 -6.07 -6.53 -13.30
N GLN A 165 -4.76 -6.51 -13.05
CA GLN A 165 -4.17 -5.86 -11.87
C GLN A 165 -4.46 -4.35 -11.86
N GLN A 166 -4.23 -3.68 -13.00
CA GLN A 166 -4.54 -2.26 -13.14
C GLN A 166 -6.02 -1.97 -12.89
N THR A 167 -6.94 -2.77 -13.43
CA THR A 167 -8.38 -2.56 -13.19
C THR A 167 -8.73 -2.73 -11.71
N PHE A 168 -8.14 -3.71 -11.02
CA PHE A 168 -8.39 -3.95 -9.61
C PHE A 168 -7.84 -2.82 -8.74
N TRP A 169 -6.55 -2.51 -8.83
CA TRP A 169 -5.90 -1.54 -7.95
C TRP A 169 -6.37 -0.09 -8.21
N ASN A 170 -6.62 0.31 -9.47
CA ASN A 170 -7.33 1.57 -9.72
C ASN A 170 -8.76 1.55 -9.16
N GLY A 171 -9.40 0.38 -9.13
CA GLY A 171 -10.68 0.21 -8.45
C GLY A 171 -10.58 0.48 -6.95
N VAL A 172 -9.51 0.00 -6.30
CA VAL A 172 -9.22 0.23 -4.87
C VAL A 172 -8.95 1.72 -4.60
N GLU A 173 -8.18 2.41 -5.44
CA GLU A 173 -7.99 3.88 -5.39
C GLU A 173 -9.33 4.62 -5.33
N ASN A 174 -10.25 4.26 -6.22
CA ASN A 174 -11.58 4.85 -6.26
C ASN A 174 -12.45 4.54 -5.02
N LEU A 175 -12.02 3.64 -4.13
CA LEU A 175 -12.72 3.29 -2.89
C LEU A 175 -12.05 3.85 -1.63
N LEU A 176 -10.81 4.33 -1.73
CA LEU A 176 -10.13 5.05 -0.66
C LEU A 176 -10.59 6.51 -0.61
N ASP A 177 -10.52 7.10 0.58
CA ASP A 177 -10.69 8.53 0.77
C ASP A 177 -9.33 9.26 0.60
N ASP A 178 -9.33 10.60 0.47
CA ASP A 178 -8.14 11.38 0.06
C ASP A 178 -6.88 11.16 0.93
N GLY A 179 -7.05 10.76 2.19
CA GLY A 179 -5.96 10.42 3.12
C GLY A 179 -5.89 8.93 3.47
N GLY A 180 -6.54 8.07 2.69
CA GLY A 180 -6.64 6.65 2.97
C GLY A 180 -5.34 5.88 2.68
N GLN A 181 -5.28 4.63 3.14
CA GLN A 181 -4.10 3.79 2.93
C GLN A 181 -4.48 2.34 2.61
N VAL A 182 -3.56 1.63 1.94
CA VAL A 182 -3.63 0.17 1.76
C VAL A 182 -2.65 -0.50 2.72
N ASN A 183 -3.10 -1.55 3.40
CA ASN A 183 -2.26 -2.34 4.29
C ASN A 183 -2.17 -3.78 3.78
N LEU A 184 -0.96 -4.26 3.51
CA LEU A 184 -0.69 -5.61 3.01
C LEU A 184 -0.18 -6.49 4.15
N PHE A 185 -1.06 -7.33 4.68
CA PHE A 185 -0.79 -8.24 5.79
C PHE A 185 -0.28 -9.54 5.19
N ALA A 186 1.00 -9.53 4.86
CA ALA A 186 1.68 -10.65 4.21
C ALA A 186 3.11 -10.68 4.74
N SER A 187 3.43 -11.73 5.50
CA SER A 187 4.72 -11.91 6.19
C SER A 187 5.90 -11.71 5.23
N ASP A 188 6.92 -10.99 5.68
CA ASP A 188 8.19 -10.76 4.98
C ASP A 188 8.06 -10.13 3.59
N LEU A 189 6.89 -9.59 3.20
CA LEU A 189 6.68 -9.08 1.84
C LEU A 189 7.69 -7.98 1.49
N ALA A 190 7.94 -7.04 2.39
CA ALA A 190 8.88 -5.93 2.21
C ALA A 190 10.28 -6.22 2.78
N SER A 191 10.58 -7.47 3.14
CA SER A 191 11.92 -7.88 3.63
C SER A 191 13.01 -7.76 2.54
N THR A 192 12.60 -7.80 1.26
CA THR A 192 13.52 -7.77 0.10
C THR A 192 13.37 -6.49 -0.75
N THR A 193 14.39 -6.18 -1.54
CA THR A 193 14.32 -5.06 -2.51
C THR A 193 13.21 -5.25 -3.54
N GLU A 194 12.97 -6.48 -4.00
CA GLU A 194 11.92 -6.77 -4.97
C GLU A 194 10.53 -6.62 -4.34
N GLY A 195 10.38 -7.05 -3.09
CA GLY A 195 9.18 -6.86 -2.29
C GLY A 195 8.81 -5.38 -2.11
N ARG A 196 9.78 -4.57 -1.69
CA ARG A 196 9.60 -3.11 -1.59
C ARG A 196 9.27 -2.48 -2.94
N ALA A 197 9.87 -2.96 -4.03
CA ALA A 197 9.54 -2.49 -5.36
C ALA A 197 8.10 -2.84 -5.77
N LEU A 198 7.60 -4.02 -5.39
CA LEU A 198 6.20 -4.40 -5.58
C LEU A 198 5.27 -3.48 -4.79
N VAL A 199 5.53 -3.25 -3.50
CA VAL A 199 4.74 -2.35 -2.65
C VAL A 199 4.68 -0.95 -3.27
N ASN A 200 5.82 -0.41 -3.71
CA ASN A 200 5.87 0.90 -4.37
C ASN A 200 5.13 0.92 -5.73
N ALA A 201 5.13 -0.19 -6.47
CA ALA A 201 4.40 -0.29 -7.73
C ALA A 201 2.87 -0.34 -7.51
N ILE A 202 2.43 -1.00 -6.43
CA ILE A 202 1.03 -0.96 -5.99
C ILE A 202 0.67 0.47 -5.59
N SER A 203 1.47 1.11 -4.73
CA SER A 203 1.29 2.52 -4.33
C SER A 203 1.17 3.46 -5.53
N SER A 204 2.05 3.33 -6.52
CA SER A 204 1.99 4.14 -7.75
C SER A 204 0.72 3.90 -8.57
N THR A 205 0.06 2.75 -8.42
CA THR A 205 -1.20 2.43 -9.10
C THR A 205 -2.41 2.90 -8.29
N VAL A 206 -2.35 2.81 -6.96
CA VAL A 206 -3.46 3.25 -6.10
C VAL A 206 -3.40 4.75 -5.76
N ASP A 207 -2.28 5.43 -6.01
CA ASP A 207 -2.02 6.84 -5.64
C ASP A 207 -2.25 7.15 -4.16
N HIS A 208 -1.91 6.20 -3.29
CA HIS A 208 -2.01 6.27 -1.83
C HIS A 208 -0.83 5.53 -1.18
N ASP A 209 -0.62 5.73 0.12
CA ASP A 209 0.39 4.97 0.86
C ASP A 209 -0.01 3.49 0.95
N VAL A 210 1.00 2.63 0.84
CA VAL A 210 0.89 1.18 0.95
C VAL A 210 1.89 0.70 1.98
N HIS A 211 1.38 0.05 3.02
CA HIS A 211 2.18 -0.53 4.09
C HIS A 211 2.33 -2.04 3.92
N ALA A 212 3.48 -2.58 4.32
CA ALA A 212 3.76 -4.01 4.34
C ALA A 212 4.78 -4.37 5.43
N SER A 213 4.75 -5.63 5.87
CA SER A 213 5.70 -6.12 6.88
C SER A 213 7.06 -6.48 6.27
N VAL A 214 8.13 -6.28 7.03
CA VAL A 214 9.49 -6.69 6.67
C VAL A 214 9.94 -7.95 7.39
N ASP A 215 9.11 -8.49 8.28
CA ASP A 215 9.34 -9.69 9.09
C ASP A 215 8.04 -10.52 9.23
N THR A 216 7.98 -11.40 10.22
CA THR A 216 6.85 -12.31 10.41
C THR A 216 5.66 -11.55 11.02
N THR A 217 4.51 -11.60 10.36
CA THR A 217 3.28 -10.96 10.88
C THR A 217 2.47 -11.92 11.75
N GLY A 218 1.99 -11.47 12.90
CA GLY A 218 1.06 -12.23 13.76
C GLY A 218 1.32 -12.06 15.26
N ASP A 219 1.02 -13.11 16.04
CA ASP A 219 1.17 -13.07 17.49
C ASP A 219 2.63 -13.05 17.96
N ALA A 220 2.88 -12.27 19.02
CA ALA A 220 4.20 -12.07 19.60
C ALA A 220 4.76 -13.31 20.31
N ASP A 221 3.91 -14.12 20.95
CA ASP A 221 4.33 -15.37 21.58
C ASP A 221 4.60 -16.46 20.52
N ALA A 222 3.95 -16.38 19.36
CA ALA A 222 4.22 -17.20 18.18
C ALA A 222 5.45 -16.73 17.36
N GLY A 223 5.92 -15.50 17.59
CA GLY A 223 7.17 -14.96 17.04
C GLY A 223 7.02 -13.95 15.90
N GLY A 224 5.82 -13.42 15.69
CA GLY A 224 5.58 -12.28 14.80
C GLY A 224 5.20 -11.01 15.57
N ASP A 225 4.75 -9.99 14.86
CA ASP A 225 4.01 -8.88 15.43
C ASP A 225 2.98 -8.32 14.43
N TRP A 226 2.16 -7.38 14.89
CA TRP A 226 1.12 -6.73 14.10
C TRP A 226 1.56 -5.34 13.63
N VAL A 227 2.84 -5.15 13.34
CA VAL A 227 3.36 -3.90 12.78
C VAL A 227 3.66 -4.11 11.29
N LEU A 228 3.44 -3.05 10.50
CA LEU A 228 3.88 -2.97 9.10
C LEU A 228 4.99 -1.92 9.02
N GLU A 229 6.24 -2.36 8.98
CA GLU A 229 7.44 -1.52 9.13
C GLU A 229 7.77 -0.74 7.86
N TYR A 230 7.30 -1.20 6.71
CA TYR A 230 7.56 -0.56 5.43
C TYR A 230 6.35 0.25 4.96
N SER A 231 6.57 1.51 4.61
CA SER A 231 5.64 2.39 3.91
C SER A 231 6.24 2.82 2.57
N SER A 232 5.38 2.98 1.57
CA SER A 232 5.75 3.45 0.24
C SER A 232 6.09 4.94 0.20
N GLU A 233 5.57 5.72 1.16
CA GLU A 233 5.86 7.15 1.30
C GLU A 233 7.15 7.44 2.11
N GLY A 234 7.69 6.44 2.83
CA GLY A 234 8.98 6.51 3.52
C GLY A 234 8.98 5.83 4.89
N ASP A 235 10.14 5.80 5.56
CA ASP A 235 10.32 5.12 6.86
C ASP A 235 9.46 5.78 7.96
N ALA A 236 8.22 5.29 8.12
CA ALA A 236 7.39 5.50 9.30
C ALA A 236 7.89 4.60 10.45
N ASP A 237 7.54 4.91 11.70
CA ASP A 237 7.84 4.08 12.90
C ASP A 237 7.09 2.71 12.91
N GLY A 238 6.66 2.23 11.74
CA GLY A 238 5.75 1.12 11.56
C GLY A 238 4.29 1.49 11.82
N THR A 239 3.37 0.86 11.11
CA THR A 239 1.92 1.00 11.35
C THR A 239 1.44 -0.17 12.19
N ASP A 240 0.96 0.10 13.41
CA ASP A 240 0.29 -0.91 14.24
C ASP A 240 -1.11 -1.20 13.67
N ILE A 241 -1.21 -2.33 12.98
CA ILE A 241 -2.45 -2.79 12.34
C ILE A 241 -3.37 -3.53 13.30
N ALA A 242 -2.88 -3.97 14.47
CA ALA A 242 -3.74 -4.57 15.49
C ALA A 242 -4.75 -3.55 16.02
N ALA A 243 -4.24 -2.41 16.47
CA ALA A 243 -5.07 -1.30 16.96
C ALA A 243 -5.99 -0.71 15.87
N MET A 244 -5.65 -0.92 14.61
CA MET A 244 -6.37 -0.38 13.46
C MET A 244 -7.62 -1.18 13.09
N TYR A 245 -7.54 -2.52 13.13
CA TYR A 245 -8.59 -3.38 12.56
C TYR A 245 -9.22 -4.34 13.56
N PHE A 246 -8.59 -4.59 14.70
CA PHE A 246 -9.01 -5.65 15.63
C PHE A 246 -9.36 -5.09 17.01
N ASP A 247 -10.26 -5.79 17.71
CA ASP A 247 -10.46 -5.59 19.14
C ASP A 247 -9.24 -6.16 19.86
N GLU A 248 -8.51 -5.31 20.58
CA GLU A 248 -7.29 -5.66 21.31
C GLU A 248 -7.47 -6.89 22.21
N ASN A 249 -8.63 -7.06 22.87
CA ASN A 249 -8.86 -8.18 23.78
C ASN A 249 -9.10 -9.50 23.04
N LEU A 250 -9.57 -9.43 21.80
CA LEU A 250 -9.87 -10.60 20.99
C LEU A 250 -8.62 -11.05 20.23
N ILE A 251 -7.89 -10.11 19.63
CA ILE A 251 -6.66 -10.41 18.89
C ILE A 251 -5.54 -10.94 19.79
N GLU A 252 -5.51 -10.56 21.07
CA GLU A 252 -4.63 -11.17 22.09
C GLU A 252 -4.83 -12.69 22.28
N ASN A 253 -5.94 -13.26 21.79
CA ASN A 253 -6.16 -14.71 21.83
C ASN A 253 -5.70 -15.43 20.56
N PHE A 254 -5.31 -14.70 19.51
CA PHE A 254 -4.67 -15.27 18.34
C PHE A 254 -3.27 -15.73 18.77
N ASP A 255 -2.96 -17.02 18.58
CA ASP A 255 -1.72 -17.63 19.07
C ASP A 255 -0.85 -18.20 17.93
N ALA A 256 -1.00 -17.62 16.74
CA ALA A 256 -0.35 -18.04 15.51
C ALA A 256 0.34 -16.88 14.79
N ILE A 257 1.06 -17.21 13.73
CA ILE A 257 1.56 -16.25 12.75
C ILE A 257 0.79 -16.41 11.43
N LEU A 258 0.81 -15.39 10.59
CA LEU A 258 0.31 -15.48 9.22
C LEU A 258 1.25 -16.39 8.41
N GLU A 259 0.92 -17.68 8.38
CA GLU A 259 1.64 -18.73 7.68
C GLU A 259 0.79 -19.34 6.55
N ASP A 260 1.48 -19.77 5.50
CA ASP A 260 0.90 -20.53 4.38
C ASP A 260 0.59 -21.99 4.78
N HIS A 261 -0.59 -22.46 4.38
CA HIS A 261 -0.97 -23.87 4.51
C HIS A 261 -0.07 -24.84 3.69
N ALA A 262 0.56 -24.39 2.61
CA ALA A 262 1.43 -25.21 1.76
C ALA A 262 2.85 -25.41 2.33
N GLU A 263 3.39 -24.47 3.11
CA GLU A 263 4.65 -24.67 3.85
C GLU A 263 4.53 -25.77 4.91
N LYS A 264 3.39 -25.85 5.60
CA LYS A 264 3.10 -26.95 6.53
C LYS A 264 3.04 -28.31 5.84
N GLN A 265 2.54 -28.38 4.60
CA GLN A 265 2.52 -29.64 3.84
C GLN A 265 3.92 -30.09 3.40
N LYS A 266 4.88 -29.17 3.25
CA LYS A 266 6.29 -29.50 3.04
C LYS A 266 6.99 -29.87 4.35
N ALA A 267 6.66 -29.23 5.47
CA ALA A 267 7.20 -29.55 6.79
C ALA A 267 6.69 -30.89 7.37
N ALA A 268 5.53 -31.35 6.90
CA ALA A 268 4.89 -32.61 7.32
C ALA A 268 5.26 -33.83 6.44
N GLN A 269 6.15 -33.68 5.43
CA GLN A 269 6.64 -34.75 4.54
C GLN A 269 8.11 -35.10 4.81
#